data_AF-A0AB33T7W4-F1
#
_entry.id   AF-A0AB33T7W4-F1
#
_cell.length_a   1.000
_cell.length_b   1.000
_cell.length_c   1.000
_cell.angle_alpha   90.00
_cell.angle_beta   90.00
_cell.angle_gamma   90.00
#
_symmetry.space_group_name_H-M   'P 1'
#
loop_
_entity.id
_entity.type
_entity.pdbx_description
1 polymer ?
#
loop_
_entity_poly.entity_id
_entity_poly.type
_entity_poly.pdbx_seq_one_letter_code
_entity_poly.pdbx_strand_id
1 'polypeptide(L)'
;MAVFGFVFVVLGIWGATDPKSFGSTIANFGEYNPHLIHDYAVCSITFGTGLLLGWRLPMWRAPTLILAAIWNGLHGYFHIVDMDMANARFLGPAEAVLLCLTSAALATLGIWEWRRTNRSTVQYRETGER
;
A
#
# COMPACT_ATOMS: atom_id res chain seq x y z
N MET A 1 0.13 -3.67 9.96
CA MET A 1 0.53 -2.26 9.75
C MET A 1 2.04 -2.12 9.65
N ALA A 2 2.80 -2.39 10.72
CA ALA A 2 4.25 -2.21 10.72
C ALA A 2 4.98 -2.92 9.57
N VAL A 3 4.64 -4.19 9.31
CA VAL A 3 5.24 -4.98 8.21
C VAL A 3 4.96 -4.33 6.85
N PHE A 4 3.69 -4.07 6.52
CA PHE A 4 3.34 -3.38 5.27
C PHE A 4 4.00 -2.02 5.13
N GLY A 5 3.99 -1.21 6.21
CA GLY A 5 4.61 0.11 6.22
C GLY A 5 6.11 0.04 5.97
N PHE A 6 6.80 -0.89 6.62
CA PHE A 6 8.23 -1.13 6.41
C PHE A 6 8.53 -1.57 4.97
N VAL A 7 7.78 -2.53 4.45
CA VAL A 7 7.96 -3.03 3.07
C VAL A 7 7.78 -1.90 2.05
N PHE A 8 6.72 -1.10 2.17
CA PHE A 8 6.47 0.03 1.27
C PHE A 8 7.61 1.06 1.33
N VAL A 9 8.07 1.42 2.53
CA VAL A 9 9.21 2.33 2.68
C VAL A 9 10.48 1.76 2.04
N VAL A 10 10.80 0.49 2.27
CA VAL A 10 12.00 -0.13 1.68
C VAL A 10 11.92 -0.17 0.16
N LEU A 11 10.77 -0.56 -0.41
CA LEU A 11 10.57 -0.57 -1.87
C LEU A 11 10.66 0.83 -2.46
N GLY A 12 10.06 1.82 -1.80
CA GLY A 12 10.14 3.21 -2.24
C GLY A 12 11.55 3.78 -2.14
N ILE A 13 12.31 3.47 -1.08
CA ILE A 13 13.72 3.86 -0.97
C ILE A 13 14.53 3.23 -2.11
N TRP A 14 14.33 1.94 -2.39
CA TRP A 14 15.02 1.28 -3.51
C TRP A 14 14.72 1.97 -4.85
N GLY A 15 13.44 2.24 -5.14
CA GLY A 15 13.04 2.96 -6.35
C GLY A 15 13.62 4.38 -6.44
N ALA A 16 13.77 5.09 -5.32
CA ALA A 16 14.35 6.42 -5.29
C ALA A 16 15.88 6.43 -5.45
N THR A 17 16.58 5.45 -4.87
CA THR A 17 18.06 5.44 -4.86
C THR A 17 18.67 4.71 -6.05
N ASP A 18 17.98 3.69 -6.58
CA ASP A 18 18.43 2.92 -7.73
C ASP A 18 17.24 2.54 -8.63
N PRO A 19 16.66 3.53 -9.35
CA PRO A 19 15.50 3.31 -10.19
C PRO A 19 15.76 2.31 -11.32
N LYS A 20 17.02 2.20 -11.79
CA LYS A 20 17.38 1.26 -12.85
C LYS A 20 17.29 -0.19 -12.35
N SER A 21 17.88 -0.47 -11.19
CA SER A 21 17.79 -1.78 -10.55
C SER A 21 16.35 -2.15 -10.22
N PHE A 22 15.62 -1.24 -9.57
CA PHE A 22 14.19 -1.41 -9.26
C PHE A 22 13.36 -1.72 -10.52
N GLY A 23 13.50 -0.87 -11.55
CA GLY A 23 12.79 -1.00 -12.82
C GLY A 23 13.08 -2.32 -13.52
N SER A 24 14.34 -2.74 -13.58
CA SER A 24 14.69 -4.02 -14.22
C SER A 24 14.21 -5.25 -13.45
N THR A 25 13.95 -5.13 -12.13
CA THR A 25 13.61 -6.27 -11.27
C THR A 25 12.11 -6.43 -11.07
N ILE A 26 11.39 -5.34 -10.77
CA ILE A 26 9.97 -5.36 -10.35
C ILE A 26 9.09 -4.27 -10.98
N ALA A 27 9.64 -3.43 -11.87
CA ALA A 27 8.83 -2.45 -12.60
C ALA A 27 9.16 -2.48 -14.09
N ASN A 28 9.36 -3.69 -14.61
CA ASN A 28 9.86 -3.91 -15.97
C ASN A 28 8.71 -3.95 -16.98
N PHE A 29 7.98 -2.82 -17.07
CA PHE A 29 6.84 -2.62 -17.94
C PHE A 29 7.20 -1.59 -19.02
N GLY A 30 7.26 -2.04 -20.28
CA GLY A 30 7.56 -1.16 -21.41
C GLY A 30 8.97 -0.54 -21.36
N GLU A 31 9.07 0.71 -21.85
CA GLU A 31 10.33 1.46 -21.89
C GLU A 31 10.72 2.01 -20.51
N TYR A 32 12.02 1.95 -20.19
CA TYR A 32 12.54 2.46 -18.92
C TYR A 32 12.29 3.96 -18.78
N ASN A 33 11.58 4.35 -17.72
CA ASN A 33 11.34 5.74 -17.36
C ASN A 33 11.62 5.98 -15.86
N PRO A 34 12.75 6.61 -15.50
CA PRO A 34 13.11 6.85 -14.09
C PRO A 34 12.16 7.82 -13.38
N HIS A 35 11.49 8.71 -14.12
CA HIS A 35 10.56 9.66 -13.53
C HIS A 35 9.35 8.95 -12.90
N LEU A 36 8.77 7.98 -13.62
CA LEU A 36 7.65 7.19 -13.12
C LEU A 36 8.05 6.32 -11.91
N ILE A 37 9.29 5.85 -11.88
CA ILE A 37 9.82 5.09 -10.73
C ILE A 37 9.98 6.00 -9.51
N HIS A 38 10.41 7.24 -9.68
CA HIS A 38 10.46 8.22 -8.60
C HIS A 38 9.07 8.60 -8.10
N ASP A 39 8.08 8.76 -8.99
CA ASP A 39 6.69 9.03 -8.60
C ASP A 39 6.11 7.88 -7.77
N TYR A 40 6.34 6.63 -8.21
CA TYR A 40 6.04 5.44 -7.42
C TYR A 40 6.74 5.48 -6.06
N ALA A 41 8.05 5.79 -6.04
CA ALA A 41 8.85 5.80 -4.83
C ALA A 41 8.31 6.77 -3.78
N VAL A 42 7.99 8.00 -4.18
CA VAL A 42 7.41 9.01 -3.30
C VAL A 42 6.05 8.56 -2.76
N CYS A 43 5.20 7.96 -3.60
CA CYS A 43 3.91 7.42 -3.16
C CYS A 43 4.10 6.27 -2.15
N SER A 44 4.97 5.32 -2.46
CA SER A 44 5.24 4.14 -1.64
C SER A 44 5.80 4.52 -0.27
N ILE A 45 6.75 5.45 -0.21
CA ILE A 45 7.27 6.01 1.05
C ILE A 45 6.15 6.71 1.83
N THR A 46 5.29 7.49 1.15
CA THR A 46 4.20 8.23 1.79
C THR A 46 3.20 7.30 2.48
N PHE A 47 2.67 6.30 1.76
CA PHE A 47 1.74 5.35 2.37
C PHE A 47 2.43 4.43 3.39
N GLY A 48 3.69 4.05 3.13
CA GLY A 48 4.48 3.25 4.06
C GLY A 48 4.71 3.95 5.40
N THR A 49 5.13 5.21 5.38
CA THR A 49 5.27 6.03 6.59
C THR A 49 3.93 6.28 7.28
N GLY A 50 2.86 6.52 6.52
CA GLY A 50 1.49 6.59 7.06
C GLY A 50 1.10 5.34 7.84
N LEU A 51 1.38 4.13 7.32
CA LEU A 51 1.13 2.87 8.01
C LEU A 51 1.99 2.70 9.28
N LEU A 52 3.24 3.17 9.26
CA LEU A 52 4.12 3.17 10.44
C LEU A 52 3.63 4.14 11.53
N LEU A 53 3.13 5.32 11.13
CA LEU A 53 2.49 6.27 12.04
C LEU A 53 1.21 5.70 12.63
N GLY A 54 0.34 5.12 11.79
CA GLY A 54 -0.89 4.46 12.23
C GLY A 54 -0.63 3.32 13.20
N TRP A 55 0.47 2.57 13.02
CA TRP A 55 0.86 1.55 13.98
C TRP A 55 1.10 2.12 15.40
N ARG A 56 1.74 3.29 15.50
CA ARG A 56 2.03 3.97 16.77
C ARG A 56 0.87 4.79 17.33
N LEU A 57 0.03 5.35 16.46
CA LEU A 57 -1.06 6.24 16.83
C LEU A 57 -2.41 5.57 16.53
N PRO A 58 -3.13 5.04 17.54
CA PRO A 58 -4.37 4.28 17.32
C PRO A 58 -5.43 4.99 16.48
N MET A 59 -5.59 6.31 16.66
CA MET A 59 -6.56 7.11 15.89
C MET A 59 -6.25 7.17 14.38
N TRP A 60 -5.00 6.91 13.97
CA TRP A 60 -4.57 6.89 12.57
C TRP A 60 -4.66 5.52 11.92
N ARG A 61 -4.98 4.44 12.67
CA ARG A 61 -4.96 3.06 12.15
C ARG A 61 -5.89 2.85 10.97
N ALA A 62 -7.18 3.08 11.19
CA ALA A 62 -8.19 2.91 10.17
C ALA A 62 -7.95 3.78 8.91
N PRO A 63 -7.76 5.12 9.02
CA PRO A 63 -7.59 5.94 7.81
C PRO A 63 -6.34 5.58 7.01
N THR A 64 -5.21 5.29 7.65
CA THR A 64 -3.97 4.94 6.94
C THR A 64 -4.05 3.57 6.26
N LEU A 65 -4.70 2.58 6.89
CA LEU A 65 -4.97 1.28 6.26
C LEU A 65 -5.89 1.39 5.05
N ILE A 66 -6.95 2.18 5.15
CA ILE A 66 -7.92 2.37 4.07
C ILE A 66 -7.27 3.09 2.88
N LEU A 67 -6.55 4.19 3.13
CA LEU A 67 -5.88 4.95 2.08
C LEU A 67 -4.79 4.11 1.39
N ALA A 68 -4.00 3.34 2.15
CA ALA A 68 -3.02 2.42 1.58
C ALA A 68 -3.68 1.32 0.72
N ALA A 69 -4.83 0.79 1.14
CA ALA A 69 -5.60 -0.18 0.36
C ALA A 69 -6.11 0.42 -0.95
N ILE A 70 -6.62 1.66 -0.93
CA ILE A 70 -7.10 2.36 -2.12
C ILE A 70 -5.96 2.59 -3.11
N TRP A 71 -4.84 3.16 -2.65
CA TRP A 71 -3.69 3.43 -3.50
C TRP A 71 -3.11 2.14 -4.09
N ASN A 72 -2.84 1.12 -3.26
CA ASN A 72 -2.30 -0.15 -3.72
C ASN A 72 -3.27 -0.88 -4.67
N GLY A 73 -4.57 -0.74 -4.44
CA GLY A 73 -5.62 -1.29 -5.30
C GLY A 73 -5.68 -0.63 -6.67
N LEU A 74 -5.65 0.70 -6.71
CA LEU A 74 -5.62 1.45 -7.97
C LEU A 74 -4.33 1.19 -8.75
N HIS A 75 -3.19 1.17 -8.05
CA HIS A 75 -1.91 0.79 -8.64
C HIS A 75 -1.94 -0.63 -9.22
N GLY A 76 -2.43 -1.60 -8.45
CA GLY A 76 -2.61 -2.98 -8.92
C GLY A 76 -3.57 -3.13 -10.10
N TYR A 77 -4.63 -2.31 -10.16
CA TYR A 77 -5.53 -2.28 -11.31
C TYR A 77 -4.79 -1.90 -12.60
N PHE A 78 -3.91 -0.89 -12.56
CA PHE A 78 -3.11 -0.53 -13.73
C PHE A 78 -2.08 -1.61 -14.09
N HIS A 79 -1.51 -2.33 -13.13
CA HIS A 79 -0.70 -3.52 -13.44
C HIS A 79 -1.49 -4.63 -14.15
N ILE A 80 -2.81 -4.73 -13.92
CA ILE A 80 -3.67 -5.68 -14.62
C ILE A 80 -3.97 -5.20 -16.04
N VAL A 81 -4.28 -3.91 -16.20
CA VAL A 81 -4.58 -3.30 -17.50
C VAL A 81 -3.34 -3.34 -18.42
N ASP A 82 -2.16 -3.06 -17.87
CA ASP A 82 -0.91 -2.96 -18.60
C ASP A 82 -0.09 -4.26 -18.56
N MET A 83 -0.71 -5.40 -18.20
CA MET A 83 -0.02 -6.66 -17.95
C MET A 83 0.76 -7.17 -19.17
N ASP A 84 0.28 -6.89 -20.38
CA ASP A 84 0.93 -7.27 -21.65
C ASP A 84 2.22 -6.48 -21.93
N MET A 85 2.47 -5.39 -21.21
CA MET A 85 3.71 -4.61 -21.31
C MET A 85 4.86 -5.20 -20.49
N ALA A 86 4.61 -6.23 -19.66
CA ALA A 86 5.64 -6.84 -18.83
C ALA A 86 6.68 -7.57 -19.69
N ASN A 87 7.95 -7.16 -19.58
CA ASN A 87 9.06 -7.76 -20.34
C ASN A 87 9.36 -9.21 -19.91
N ALA A 88 8.84 -9.67 -18.77
CA ALA A 88 8.98 -11.04 -18.27
C ALA A 88 7.61 -11.71 -18.09
N ARG A 89 7.43 -12.88 -18.72
CA ARG A 89 6.14 -13.61 -18.82
C ARG A 89 5.44 -13.90 -17.49
N PHE A 90 6.20 -14.08 -16.41
CA PHE A 90 5.64 -14.41 -15.09
C PHE A 90 5.56 -13.22 -14.13
N LEU A 91 6.27 -12.13 -14.43
CA LEU A 91 6.37 -10.98 -13.52
C LEU A 91 5.03 -10.26 -13.40
N GLY A 92 4.40 -9.93 -14.54
CA GLY A 92 3.11 -9.24 -14.58
C GLY A 92 2.01 -9.94 -13.78
N PRO A 93 1.71 -11.24 -14.03
CA PRO A 93 0.70 -11.96 -13.26
C PRO A 93 1.04 -12.09 -11.77
N ALA A 94 2.31 -12.34 -11.41
CA ALA A 94 2.71 -12.49 -10.02
C ALA A 94 2.54 -11.17 -9.24
N GLU A 95 2.93 -10.05 -9.83
CA GLU A 95 2.78 -8.73 -9.24
C GLU A 95 1.30 -8.33 -9.11
N ALA A 96 0.50 -8.57 -10.15
CA ALA A 96 -0.94 -8.32 -10.09
C ALA A 96 -1.61 -9.08 -8.94
N VAL A 97 -1.31 -10.38 -8.79
CA VAL A 97 -1.83 -11.20 -7.68
C VAL A 97 -1.36 -10.64 -6.34
N LEU A 98 -0.07 -10.32 -6.21
CA LEU A 98 0.48 -9.81 -4.96
C LEU A 98 -0.15 -8.45 -4.57
N LEU A 99 -0.38 -7.57 -5.54
CA LEU A 99 -1.04 -6.28 -5.34
C LEU A 99 -2.50 -6.48 -4.91
N CYS A 100 -3.25 -7.37 -5.57
CA CYS A 100 -4.63 -7.69 -5.17
C CYS A 100 -4.71 -8.24 -3.74
N LEU A 101 -3.85 -9.20 -3.38
CA LEU A 101 -3.82 -9.78 -2.03
C LEU A 101 -3.45 -8.74 -0.97
N THR A 102 -2.46 -7.89 -1.27
CA THR A 102 -2.04 -6.81 -0.37
C THR A 102 -3.17 -5.81 -0.15
N SER A 103 -3.87 -5.40 -1.21
CA SER A 103 -5.02 -4.50 -1.12
C SER A 103 -6.16 -5.11 -0.30
N ALA A 104 -6.49 -6.38 -0.53
CA ALA A 104 -7.51 -7.09 0.24
C ALA A 104 -7.16 -7.19 1.73
N ALA A 105 -5.89 -7.49 2.05
CA ALA A 105 -5.41 -7.54 3.43
C ALA A 105 -5.49 -6.16 4.11
N LEU A 106 -5.02 -5.10 3.45
CA LEU A 106 -5.07 -3.73 3.98
C LEU A 106 -6.52 -3.26 4.19
N ALA A 107 -7.41 -3.50 3.23
CA ALA A 107 -8.83 -3.15 3.33
C ALA A 107 -9.52 -3.87 4.48
N THR A 108 -9.28 -5.18 4.62
CA THR A 108 -9.85 -6.00 5.70
C THR A 108 -9.42 -5.48 7.06
N LEU A 109 -8.12 -5.21 7.23
CA LEU A 109 -7.59 -4.64 8.47
C LEU A 109 -8.16 -3.24 8.74
N GLY A 110 -8.28 -2.40 7.71
CA GLY A 110 -8.83 -1.05 7.82
C GLY A 110 -10.29 -1.04 8.29
N ILE A 111 -11.13 -1.90 7.67
CA ILE A 111 -12.54 -2.09 8.05
C ILE A 111 -12.65 -2.60 9.49
N TRP A 112 -11.77 -3.53 9.89
CA TRP A 112 -11.77 -4.07 11.24
C TRP A 112 -11.35 -3.03 12.30
N GLU A 113 -10.31 -2.24 12.05
CA GLU A 113 -9.92 -1.12 12.93
C GLU A 113 -11.03 -0.07 13.02
N TRP A 114 -11.66 0.29 11.90
CA TRP A 114 -12.79 1.23 11.87
C TRP A 114 -13.95 0.75 12.76
N ARG A 115 -14.38 -0.51 12.58
CA ARG A 115 -15.48 -1.09 13.36
C ARG A 115 -15.15 -1.17 14.84
N ARG A 116 -13.90 -1.49 15.20
CA ARG A 116 -13.46 -1.55 16.60
C ARG A 116 -13.54 -0.18 17.27
N THR A 117 -12.98 0.85 16.64
CA THR A 117 -12.96 2.21 17.19
C THR A 117 -14.37 2.77 17.35
N ASN A 118 -15.26 2.55 16.36
CA ASN A 118 -16.64 3.01 16.47
C ASN A 118 -17.39 2.32 17.62
N ARG A 119 -17.16 1.01 17.83
CA ARG A 119 -17.77 0.27 18.93
C ARG A 119 -17.33 0.81 20.30
N SER A 120 -16.04 1.09 20.47
CA SER A 120 -15.53 1.66 21.73
C SER A 120 -16.12 3.03 22.03
N THR A 121 -16.30 3.87 21.01
CA THR A 121 -16.86 5.22 21.17
C THR A 121 -18.33 5.18 21.59
N VAL A 122 -19.13 4.28 21.00
CA VAL A 122 -20.54 4.10 21.37
C VAL A 122 -20.66 3.61 22.81
N GLN A 123 -19.91 2.58 23.20
CA GLN A 123 -19.96 2.03 24.55
C GLN A 123 -19.56 3.06 25.62
N TYR A 124 -18.53 3.87 25.36
CA TYR A 124 -18.14 4.96 26.27
C TYR A 124 -19.25 5.97 26.50
N ARG A 125 -20.00 6.35 25.45
CA ARG A 125 -21.15 7.27 25.58
C ARG A 125 -22.25 6.66 26.45
N GLU A 126 -22.61 5.40 26.20
CA GLU A 126 -23.69 4.72 26.95
C GLU A 126 -23.37 4.51 28.45
N THR A 127 -22.10 4.34 28.80
CA THR A 127 -21.67 4.15 30.20
C THR A 127 -21.29 5.43 30.92
N GLY A 128 -20.83 6.47 30.19
CA GLY A 128 -20.42 7.75 30.77
C GLY A 128 -21.57 8.74 30.99
N GLU A 129 -22.75 8.46 30.44
CA GLU A 129 -23.99 9.20 30.69
C GLU A 129 -24.79 8.65 31.90
N ARG A 130 -24.30 7.61 32.60
CA ARG A 130 -24.86 7.07 33.86
C ARG A 130 -24.04 7.50 35.06
#